data_AF-U2D503-F1
#
_entry.id   AF-U2D503-F1
#
_cell.length_a   1.000
_cell.length_b   1.000
_cell.length_c   1.000
_cell.angle_alpha   90.00
_cell.angle_beta   90.00
_cell.angle_gamma   90.00
#
_symmetry.space_group_name_H-M   'P 1'
#
loop_
_entity.id
_entity.type
_entity.pdbx_description
1 polymer ?
#
loop_
_entity_poly.entity_id
_entity_poly.type
_entity_poly.pdbx_seq_one_letter_code
_entity_poly.pdbx_strand_id
1 'polypeptide(L)'
;MVKNNLKSLLIHIIISFLSLIVFIIFHSSAVKWASEESARRHHNFMMIIALILICGSILFYYYLSGRFCSKENNILNNLFSVSITAIVGIILWIIAFAIEPSGVGGQLLNFKLWVGYAAYNSYAMFLINEIRINNSYVLIVFSLVPTLVMYLGLKRKAE
;
A
#
# COMPACT_ATOMS: atom_id res chain seq x y z
N MET A 1 22.60 -1.94 -7.27
CA MET A 1 21.32 -2.63 -7.59
C MET A 1 20.79 -3.54 -6.47
N VAL A 2 21.37 -4.71 -6.15
CA VAL A 2 20.80 -5.65 -5.15
C VAL A 2 20.55 -4.99 -3.78
N LYS A 3 21.50 -4.17 -3.31
CA LYS A 3 21.37 -3.43 -2.05
C LYS A 3 20.16 -2.49 -2.04
N ASN A 4 19.88 -1.80 -3.14
CA ASN A 4 18.72 -0.91 -3.24
C ASN A 4 17.42 -1.71 -3.27
N ASN A 5 17.39 -2.84 -3.97
CA ASN A 5 16.22 -3.71 -4.00
C ASN A 5 15.85 -4.15 -2.57
N LEU A 6 16.82 -4.66 -1.80
CA LEU A 6 16.61 -5.03 -0.40
C LEU A 6 16.13 -3.84 0.46
N LYS A 7 16.76 -2.66 0.30
CA LYS A 7 16.36 -1.44 1.02
C LYS A 7 14.94 -0.99 0.68
N SER A 8 14.57 -1.00 -0.61
CA SER A 8 13.23 -0.61 -1.08
C SER A 8 12.15 -1.56 -0.56
N LEU A 9 12.46 -2.86 -0.52
CA LEU A 9 11.56 -3.85 0.05
C LEU A 9 11.42 -3.66 1.56
N LEU A 10 12.52 -3.40 2.28
CA LEU A 10 12.49 -3.13 3.72
C LEU A 10 11.69 -1.87 4.06
N ILE A 11 11.90 -0.77 3.32
CA ILE A 11 11.12 0.47 3.45
C ILE A 11 9.63 0.16 3.31
N HIS A 12 9.27 -0.62 2.29
CA HIS A 12 7.89 -1.01 2.06
C HIS A 12 7.31 -1.88 3.15
N ILE A 13 8.02 -2.92 3.59
CA ILE A 13 7.58 -3.78 4.68
C ILE A 13 7.36 -2.97 5.96
N ILE A 14 8.24 -2.03 6.30
CA ILE A 14 8.09 -1.18 7.48
C ILE A 14 6.84 -0.30 7.38
N ILE A 15 6.66 0.40 6.25
CA ILE A 15 5.49 1.28 6.04
C ILE A 15 4.20 0.47 6.06
N SER A 16 4.17 -0.69 5.40
CA SER A 16 3.02 -1.57 5.40
C SER A 16 2.75 -2.14 6.80
N PHE A 17 3.77 -2.57 7.54
CA PHE A 17 3.58 -3.06 8.91
C PHE A 17 2.98 -1.98 9.83
N LEU A 18 3.50 -0.76 9.79
CA LEU A 18 2.96 0.37 10.57
C LEU A 18 1.53 0.70 10.13
N SER A 19 1.26 0.72 8.83
CA SER A 19 -0.08 0.95 8.29
C SER A 19 -1.08 -0.13 8.71
N LEU A 20 -0.63 -1.38 8.81
CA LEU A 20 -1.45 -2.49 9.27
C LEU A 20 -1.81 -2.36 10.75
N ILE A 21 -0.86 -1.90 11.59
CA ILE A 21 -1.14 -1.60 13.01
C ILE A 21 -2.22 -0.54 13.13
N VAL A 22 -2.08 0.57 12.39
CA VAL A 22 -3.10 1.62 12.34
C VAL A 22 -4.43 1.03 11.83
N PHE A 23 -4.39 0.20 10.79
CA PHE A 23 -5.58 -0.45 10.27
C PHE A 23 -6.33 -1.21 11.36
N ILE A 24 -5.63 -2.07 12.11
CA ILE A 24 -6.21 -2.91 13.15
C ILE A 24 -6.81 -2.07 14.28
N ILE A 25 -6.13 -1.02 14.74
CA ILE A 25 -6.60 -0.16 15.84
C ILE A 25 -7.95 0.48 15.49
N PHE A 26 -8.05 1.07 14.31
CA PHE A 26 -9.26 1.79 13.91
C PHE A 26 -10.37 0.84 13.42
N HIS A 27 -10.04 -0.24 12.71
CA HIS A 27 -11.05 -1.19 12.21
C HIS A 27 -11.66 -2.06 13.34
N SER A 28 -10.88 -2.41 14.37
CA SER A 28 -11.39 -3.19 15.51
C SER A 28 -12.29 -2.39 16.45
N SER A 29 -12.30 -1.06 16.31
CA SER A 29 -13.14 -0.14 17.09
C SER A 29 -14.59 -0.09 16.56
N ALA A 30 -15.16 -1.25 16.22
CA ALA A 30 -16.50 -1.35 15.63
C ALA A 30 -17.57 -0.77 16.56
N VAL A 31 -18.05 0.44 16.24
CA VAL A 31 -19.15 1.09 16.96
C VAL A 31 -20.47 0.69 16.32
N LYS A 32 -21.44 0.23 17.13
CA LYS A 32 -22.83 0.09 16.67
C LYS A 32 -23.45 1.48 16.55
N TRP A 33 -23.83 1.87 15.34
CA TRP A 33 -24.36 3.21 15.05
C TRP A 33 -25.84 3.31 15.40
N ALA A 34 -26.20 4.30 16.22
CA ALA A 34 -27.59 4.54 16.62
C ALA A 34 -28.41 5.25 15.52
N SER A 35 -27.76 5.87 14.52
CA SER A 35 -28.44 6.56 13.41
C SER A 35 -27.61 6.56 12.11
N GLU A 36 -28.27 6.74 10.97
CA GLU A 36 -27.60 6.90 9.66
C GLU A 36 -26.67 8.12 9.60
N GLU A 37 -27.00 9.19 10.33
CA GLU A 37 -26.15 10.37 10.40
C GLU A 37 -24.84 10.07 11.13
N SER A 38 -24.91 9.30 12.23
CA SER A 38 -23.71 8.84 12.94
C SER A 38 -22.83 7.94 12.09
N ALA A 39 -23.44 7.06 11.28
CA ALA A 39 -22.71 6.23 10.31
C ALA A 39 -22.02 7.07 9.22
N ARG A 40 -22.69 8.10 8.68
CA ARG A 40 -22.09 9.01 7.68
C ARG A 40 -20.92 9.81 8.24
N ARG A 41 -21.06 10.37 9.44
CA ARG A 41 -19.96 11.13 10.10
C ARG A 41 -18.76 10.23 10.36
N HIS A 42 -18.98 8.99 10.81
CA HIS A 42 -17.91 8.03 10.99
C HIS A 42 -17.21 7.68 9.68
N HIS A 43 -17.96 7.37 8.62
CA HIS A 43 -17.38 7.10 7.30
C HIS A 43 -16.50 8.26 6.81
N ASN A 44 -16.97 9.50 6.94
CA ASN A 44 -16.16 10.68 6.58
C ASN A 44 -14.87 10.78 7.41
N PHE A 45 -14.95 10.49 8.71
CA PHE A 45 -13.78 10.47 9.58
C PHE A 45 -12.78 9.37 9.19
N MET A 46 -13.26 8.16 8.89
CA MET A 46 -12.41 7.05 8.42
C MET A 46 -11.77 7.37 7.05
N MET A 47 -12.51 8.03 6.16
CA MET A 47 -11.96 8.52 4.89
C MET A 47 -10.83 9.54 5.09
N ILE A 48 -10.97 10.47 6.04
CA ILE A 48 -9.90 11.42 6.38
C ILE A 48 -8.67 10.66 6.90
N ILE A 49 -8.85 9.67 7.78
CA ILE A 49 -7.75 8.83 8.28
C ILE A 49 -7.07 8.08 7.12
N ALA A 50 -7.85 7.50 6.20
CA ALA A 50 -7.32 6.79 5.04
C ALA A 50 -6.46 7.70 4.16
N LEU A 51 -6.90 8.93 3.92
CA LEU A 51 -6.15 9.93 3.14
C LEU A 51 -4.85 10.33 3.86
N ILE A 52 -4.90 10.59 5.16
CA ILE A 52 -3.70 10.91 5.96
C ILE A 52 -2.69 9.77 5.87
N LEU A 53 -3.15 8.53 6.00
CA LEU A 53 -2.31 7.34 5.98
C LEU A 53 -1.65 7.12 4.61
N ILE A 54 -2.40 7.27 3.51
CA ILE A 54 -1.86 7.16 2.16
C ILE A 54 -0.87 8.29 1.87
N CYS A 55 -1.25 9.54 2.13
CA CYS A 55 -0.37 10.69 1.91
C CYS A 55 0.91 10.57 2.74
N GLY A 56 0.79 10.19 4.02
CA GLY A 56 1.92 9.94 4.91
C GLY A 56 2.82 8.84 4.38
N SER A 57 2.24 7.72 3.95
CA SER A 57 2.99 6.60 3.33
C SER A 57 3.73 7.03 2.08
N ILE A 58 3.10 7.79 1.18
CA ILE A 58 3.73 8.34 -0.03
C ILE A 58 4.92 9.23 0.33
N LEU A 59 4.75 10.13 1.30
CA LEU A 59 5.84 10.99 1.77
C LEU A 59 6.99 10.19 2.37
N PHE A 60 6.69 9.14 3.15
CA PHE A 60 7.72 8.25 3.69
C PHE A 60 8.44 7.46 2.61
N TYR A 61 7.75 6.89 1.63
CA TYR A 61 8.38 6.21 0.49
C TYR A 61 9.37 7.14 -0.22
N TYR A 62 8.92 8.36 -0.51
CA TYR A 62 9.72 9.37 -1.21
C TYR A 62 10.96 9.78 -0.40
N TYR A 63 10.78 10.10 0.88
CA TYR A 63 11.85 10.58 1.74
C TYR A 63 12.87 9.46 2.07
N LEU A 64 12.38 8.29 2.46
CA LEU A 64 13.23 7.17 2.86
C LEU A 64 14.03 6.62 1.67
N SER A 65 13.45 6.56 0.46
CA SER A 65 14.21 6.11 -0.71
C SER A 65 15.33 7.10 -1.06
N GLY A 66 15.05 8.41 -1.07
CA GLY A 66 16.07 9.43 -1.33
C GLY A 66 17.19 9.41 -0.29
N ARG A 67 16.85 9.15 0.98
CA ARG A 67 17.82 9.07 2.07
C ARG A 67 18.67 7.78 2.02
N PHE A 68 18.02 6.62 1.93
CA PHE A 68 18.67 5.33 2.18
C PHE A 68 19.12 4.61 0.91
N CYS A 69 18.45 4.79 -0.24
CA CYS A 69 18.86 4.17 -1.49
C CYS A 69 19.99 4.99 -2.16
N SER A 70 20.87 4.27 -2.86
CA SER A 70 21.98 4.86 -3.61
C SER A 70 21.52 5.19 -5.03
N LYS A 71 21.94 6.35 -5.56
CA LYS A 71 21.68 6.68 -6.95
C LYS A 71 22.51 5.76 -7.86
N GLU A 72 21.88 5.26 -8.91
CA GLU A 72 22.52 4.54 -10.01
C GLU A 72 22.73 5.52 -11.19
N ASN A 73 23.73 5.24 -12.04
CA ASN A 73 24.14 6.14 -13.12
C ASN A 73 23.08 6.34 -14.22
N ASN A 74 22.13 5.41 -14.36
CA ASN A 74 21.09 5.43 -15.39
C ASN A 74 19.69 5.50 -14.76
N ILE A 75 18.79 6.26 -15.38
CA ILE A 75 17.37 6.37 -15.02
C ILE A 75 16.70 4.98 -14.92
N LEU A 76 16.89 4.13 -15.93
CA LEU A 76 16.32 2.77 -15.93
C LEU A 76 16.89 1.93 -14.79
N ASN A 77 18.19 2.06 -14.52
CA ASN A 77 18.83 1.35 -13.40
C ASN A 77 18.28 1.81 -12.05
N ASN A 78 17.96 3.09 -11.88
CA ASN A 78 17.31 3.57 -10.66
C ASN A 78 15.94 2.92 -10.48
N LEU A 79 15.11 2.87 -11.54
CA LEU A 79 13.80 2.22 -11.50
C LEU A 79 13.92 0.71 -11.18
N PHE A 80 14.78 -0.02 -11.88
CA PHE A 80 15.04 -1.44 -11.62
C PHE A 80 15.64 -1.72 -10.25
N SER A 81 16.31 -0.73 -9.64
CA SER A 81 16.89 -0.87 -8.31
C SER A 81 15.86 -0.80 -7.18
N VAL A 82 14.61 -0.42 -7.47
CA VAL A 82 13.49 -0.35 -6.52
C VAL A 82 12.25 -1.11 -7.00
N SER A 83 12.37 -1.86 -8.11
CA SER A 83 11.24 -2.56 -8.73
C SER A 83 10.87 -3.85 -8.02
N ILE A 84 11.74 -4.40 -7.17
CA ILE A 84 11.44 -5.62 -6.43
C ILE A 84 10.18 -5.46 -5.56
N THR A 85 9.93 -4.25 -5.05
CA THR A 85 8.72 -3.93 -4.28
C THR A 85 7.46 -4.13 -5.13
N ALA A 86 7.41 -3.59 -6.34
CA ALA A 86 6.30 -3.84 -7.26
C ALA A 86 6.20 -5.31 -7.66
N ILE A 87 7.32 -5.97 -7.97
CA ILE A 87 7.34 -7.38 -8.40
C ILE A 87 6.72 -8.29 -7.33
N VAL A 88 7.11 -8.13 -6.06
CA VAL A 88 6.53 -8.94 -4.97
C VAL A 88 5.03 -8.69 -4.84
N GLY A 89 4.58 -7.44 -4.88
CA GLY A 89 3.16 -7.11 -4.82
C GLY A 89 2.35 -7.68 -5.98
N ILE A 90 2.89 -7.62 -7.20
CA ILE A 90 2.28 -8.21 -8.40
C ILE A 90 2.20 -9.74 -8.28
N ILE A 91 3.24 -10.41 -7.79
CA ILE A 91 3.22 -11.86 -7.58
C ILE A 91 2.13 -12.25 -6.56
N LEU A 92 2.04 -11.53 -5.44
CA LEU A 92 0.97 -11.75 -4.45
C LEU A 92 -0.42 -11.52 -5.04
N TRP A 93 -0.56 -10.50 -5.89
CA TRP A 93 -1.80 -10.23 -6.60
C TRP A 93 -2.15 -11.34 -7.59
N ILE A 94 -1.19 -11.83 -8.40
CA ILE A 94 -1.40 -12.92 -9.36
C ILE A 94 -1.84 -14.19 -8.61
N ILE A 95 -1.18 -14.54 -7.50
CA ILE A 95 -1.52 -15.72 -6.71
C ILE A 95 -2.95 -15.60 -6.16
N ALA A 96 -3.32 -14.45 -5.59
CA ALA A 96 -4.66 -14.23 -5.05
C ALA A 96 -5.72 -14.24 -6.17
N PHE A 97 -5.46 -13.56 -7.28
CA PHE A 97 -6.37 -13.43 -8.41
C PHE A 97 -6.59 -14.75 -9.14
N ALA A 98 -5.54 -15.54 -9.36
CA ALA A 98 -5.62 -16.81 -10.10
C ALA A 98 -6.47 -17.86 -9.37
N ILE A 99 -6.53 -17.79 -8.04
CA ILE A 99 -7.28 -18.75 -7.22
C ILE A 99 -8.68 -18.22 -6.92
N GLU A 100 -8.83 -16.93 -6.64
CA GLU A 100 -10.10 -16.33 -6.24
C GLU A 100 -10.33 -14.94 -6.87
N PRO A 101 -10.73 -14.88 -8.14
CA PRO A 101 -10.90 -13.62 -8.88
C PRO A 101 -11.97 -12.70 -8.29
N SER A 102 -13.00 -13.29 -7.66
CA SER A 102 -14.19 -12.63 -7.11
C SER A 102 -14.04 -12.19 -5.65
N GLY A 103 -12.92 -12.47 -4.99
CA GLY A 103 -12.69 -12.26 -3.54
C GLY A 103 -12.53 -10.80 -3.09
N VAL A 104 -12.98 -9.84 -3.88
CA VAL A 104 -12.74 -8.40 -3.63
C VAL A 104 -14.02 -7.67 -3.17
N GLY A 105 -15.16 -8.38 -3.07
CA GLY A 105 -16.40 -7.85 -2.52
C GLY A 105 -16.29 -7.49 -1.03
N GLY A 106 -15.91 -6.24 -0.74
CA GLY A 106 -16.03 -5.59 0.57
C GLY A 106 -15.18 -6.13 1.73
N GLN A 107 -14.50 -7.27 1.59
CA GLN A 107 -13.77 -7.89 2.69
C GLN A 107 -12.50 -8.60 2.20
N LEU A 108 -11.52 -7.85 1.67
CA LEU A 108 -10.19 -8.38 1.30
C LEU A 108 -9.52 -9.21 2.42
N LEU A 109 -9.87 -8.94 3.67
CA LEU A 109 -9.37 -9.66 4.85
C LEU A 109 -10.10 -10.97 5.16
N ASN A 110 -11.28 -11.21 4.56
CA ASN A 110 -12.06 -12.42 4.80
C ASN A 110 -11.67 -13.57 3.87
N PHE A 111 -10.90 -13.28 2.82
CA PHE A 111 -10.40 -14.27 1.88
C PHE A 111 -8.93 -14.58 2.19
N LYS A 112 -8.67 -15.81 2.64
CA LYS A 112 -7.35 -16.24 3.18
C LYS A 112 -6.17 -15.90 2.27
N LEU A 113 -6.36 -15.88 0.95
CA LEU A 113 -5.29 -15.60 -0.02
C LEU A 113 -5.08 -14.10 -0.28
N TRP A 114 -6.16 -13.32 -0.22
CA TRP A 114 -6.09 -11.86 -0.32
C TRP A 114 -5.45 -11.21 0.90
N VAL A 115 -5.43 -11.89 2.05
CA VAL A 115 -4.74 -11.43 3.28
C VAL A 115 -3.26 -11.13 3.04
N GLY A 116 -2.54 -11.97 2.31
CA GLY A 116 -1.11 -11.75 2.04
C GLY A 116 -0.88 -10.50 1.20
N TYR A 117 -1.67 -10.34 0.15
CA TYR A 117 -1.66 -9.14 -0.69
C TYR A 117 -2.08 -7.88 0.09
N ALA A 118 -3.11 -8.00 0.93
CA ALA A 118 -3.65 -6.93 1.77
C ALA A 118 -2.64 -6.48 2.84
N ALA A 119 -1.95 -7.42 3.48
CA ALA A 119 -0.89 -7.12 4.45
C ALA A 119 0.31 -6.44 3.77
N TYR A 120 0.66 -6.88 2.55
CA TYR A 120 1.71 -6.24 1.77
C TYR A 120 1.34 -4.81 1.36
N ASN A 121 0.10 -4.58 0.92
CA ASN A 121 -0.40 -3.26 0.49
C ASN A 121 -1.24 -2.55 1.57
N SER A 122 -0.98 -2.82 2.85
CA SER A 122 -1.77 -2.30 3.98
C SER A 122 -1.79 -0.78 4.06
N TYR A 123 -0.79 -0.11 3.48
CA TYR A 123 -0.74 1.34 3.32
C TYR A 123 -1.95 1.91 2.53
N ALA A 124 -2.63 1.09 1.72
CA ALA A 124 -3.82 1.47 0.96
C ALA A 124 -5.10 0.78 1.47
N MET A 125 -4.99 -0.19 2.38
CA MET A 125 -6.13 -1.03 2.81
C MET A 125 -7.28 -0.23 3.41
N PHE A 126 -6.97 0.81 4.19
CA PHE A 126 -7.98 1.69 4.78
C PHE A 126 -8.84 2.34 3.70
N LEU A 127 -8.22 2.85 2.63
CA LEU A 127 -8.91 3.46 1.49
C LEU A 127 -9.70 2.43 0.68
N ILE A 128 -9.09 1.28 0.40
CA ILE A 128 -9.72 0.19 -0.37
C ILE A 128 -11.03 -0.25 0.29
N ASN A 129 -11.02 -0.37 1.63
CA ASN A 129 -12.19 -0.75 2.41
C ASN A 129 -13.27 0.35 2.40
N GLU A 130 -12.90 1.60 2.66
CA GLU A 130 -13.88 2.70 2.74
C GLU A 130 -14.51 3.04 1.38
N ILE A 131 -13.74 3.00 0.28
CA ILE A 131 -14.26 3.24 -1.08
C ILE A 131 -14.97 2.00 -1.65
N ARG A 132 -14.83 0.83 -1.00
CA ARG A 132 -15.42 -0.44 -1.44
C ARG A 132 -14.97 -0.80 -2.86
N ILE A 133 -13.67 -0.73 -3.11
CA ILE A 133 -13.11 -1.15 -4.41
C ILE A 133 -13.38 -2.64 -4.58
N ASN A 134 -14.27 -3.00 -5.51
CA ASN A 134 -14.67 -4.39 -5.78
C ASN A 134 -13.98 -4.98 -7.02
N ASN A 135 -13.22 -4.16 -7.77
CA ASN A 135 -12.54 -4.59 -8.98
C ASN A 135 -11.09 -4.99 -8.67
N SER A 136 -10.84 -6.30 -8.72
CA SER A 136 -9.52 -6.91 -8.47
C SER A 136 -8.41 -6.36 -9.36
N TYR A 137 -8.71 -5.95 -10.61
CA TYR A 137 -7.72 -5.37 -11.52
C TYR A 137 -7.21 -4.01 -11.05
N VAL A 138 -8.04 -3.22 -10.36
CA VAL A 138 -7.62 -1.91 -9.83
C VAL A 138 -6.61 -2.09 -8.71
N LEU A 139 -6.68 -3.20 -7.97
CA LEU A 139 -5.80 -3.43 -6.83
C LEU A 139 -4.33 -3.49 -7.23
N ILE A 140 -3.98 -4.02 -8.41
CA ILE A 140 -2.59 -4.11 -8.86
C ILE A 140 -1.87 -2.76 -8.85
N VAL A 141 -2.60 -1.66 -9.04
CA VAL A 141 -2.06 -0.29 -9.02
C VAL A 141 -1.39 0.01 -7.67
N PHE A 142 -1.95 -0.46 -6.56
CA PHE A 142 -1.37 -0.26 -5.24
C PHE A 142 -0.01 -0.98 -5.07
N SER A 143 0.29 -2.01 -5.84
CA SER A 143 1.62 -2.61 -5.83
C SER A 143 2.67 -1.79 -6.60
N LEU A 144 2.23 -0.94 -7.55
CA LEU A 144 3.13 -0.11 -8.35
C LEU A 144 3.51 1.20 -7.66
N VAL A 145 2.57 1.80 -6.91
CA VAL A 145 2.73 3.12 -6.28
C VAL A 145 4.03 3.24 -5.45
N PRO A 146 4.38 2.30 -4.53
CA PRO A 146 5.60 2.42 -3.75
C PRO A 146 6.86 2.51 -4.61
N THR A 147 6.98 1.67 -5.64
CA THR A 147 8.13 1.68 -6.56
C THR A 147 8.22 3.01 -7.32
N LEU A 148 7.10 3.53 -7.84
CA LEU A 148 7.08 4.80 -8.57
C LEU A 148 7.48 5.97 -7.65
N VAL A 149 6.93 6.03 -6.45
CA VAL A 149 7.23 7.09 -5.48
C VAL A 149 8.67 7.00 -4.99
N MET A 150 9.17 5.80 -4.71
CA MET A 150 10.56 5.59 -4.31
C MET A 150 11.54 5.98 -5.43
N TYR A 151 11.20 5.69 -6.69
CA TYR A 151 11.96 6.14 -7.86
C TYR A 151 12.02 7.68 -7.94
N LEU A 152 10.90 8.38 -7.71
CA LEU A 152 10.90 9.85 -7.65
C LEU A 152 11.79 10.37 -6.51
N GLY A 153 11.79 9.72 -5.35
CA GLY A 153 12.67 10.07 -4.23
C GLY A 153 14.16 9.89 -4.55
N LEU A 154 14.52 8.85 -5.30
CA LEU A 154 15.86 8.65 -5.84
C LEU A 154 16.24 9.75 -6.84
N LYS A 155 15.31 10.17 -7.70
CA LYS A 155 15.53 11.23 -8.68
C LYS A 155 15.82 12.58 -8.02
N ARG A 156 15.13 12.94 -6.93
CA ARG A 156 15.38 14.20 -6.19
C ARG A 156 16.84 14.33 -5.74
N LYS A 157 17.50 13.22 -5.35
CA LYS A 157 18.90 13.22 -4.94
C LYS A 157 19.88 13.62 -6.07
N ALA A 158 19.40 13.73 -7.31
CA ALA A 158 20.18 14.11 -8.47
C ALA A 158 20.24 15.62 -8.74
N GLU A 159 19.39 16.39 -8.05
CA GLU A 159 19.33 17.86 -8.08
C GLU A 159 19.95 18.41 -6.78
#